data_AF-A0A4S2STY3-F1
#
_entry.id   AF-A0A4S2STY3-F1
#
_cell.length_a   1.000
_cell.length_b   1.000
_cell.length_c   1.000
_cell.angle_alpha   90.00
_cell.angle_beta   90.00
_cell.angle_gamma   90.00
#
_symmetry.space_group_name_H-M   'P 1'
#
loop_
_entity.id
_entity.type
_entity.pdbx_description
1 polymer ?
#
loop_
_entity_poly.entity_id
_entity_poly.type
_entity_poly.pdbx_seq_one_letter_code
_entity_poly.pdbx_strand_id
1 'polypeptide(L)'
;MNAPHQTEPRDPSDRPARLAVGVVGAGRVGPALARALQQAGHRPVAVSGVSDASRRRAARMLPDVPLVPAEQVLEHADLVLLTVPDDALPALVEGLAETGAIRPGQLLVHTSGRYGTAVLDPARRAGALPLALHPAMTFTGTEVDVQRLAGCSFGVTAPEELRLAAEALVIEMGGEPEWIAEENRPLYHAALALGANHLVTLVAQAMELLGKAGVEHPDRMLGPLLGAALDNALRSGDSALTGPVARGDAGTVAAHLAELRRHAPAAVPGYLAMARTTADRALSHGLLKAELAEDLLGALAGTETEARLGTETDARPGAGPAPGPRTGPDPDLDPETETDDDTETDPEGDGR
;
A
#
# COMPACT_ATOMS: atom_id res chain seq x y z
N MET A 1 -56.36 -27.83 -0.97
CA MET A 1 -56.08 -26.68 -0.10
C MET A 1 -54.57 -26.62 0.08
N ASN A 2 -53.95 -25.57 -0.48
CA ASN A 2 -52.70 -24.95 -0.01
C ASN A 2 -52.37 -23.83 -1.00
N ALA A 3 -52.65 -22.60 -0.59
CA ALA A 3 -52.30 -21.40 -1.33
C ALA A 3 -50.81 -21.09 -1.13
N PRO A 4 -50.13 -20.48 -2.13
CA PRO A 4 -48.73 -20.10 -1.99
C PRO A 4 -48.59 -18.90 -1.03
N HIS A 5 -47.63 -18.98 -0.12
CA HIS A 5 -47.25 -17.93 0.80
C HIS A 5 -46.61 -16.78 -0.01
N GLN A 6 -47.33 -15.66 -0.13
CA GLN A 6 -46.77 -14.43 -0.68
C GLN A 6 -45.97 -13.75 0.42
N THR A 7 -44.66 -13.58 0.21
CA THR A 7 -43.81 -12.80 1.09
C THR A 7 -44.16 -11.33 0.91
N GLU A 8 -44.77 -10.73 1.93
CA GLU A 8 -45.08 -9.30 1.94
C GLU A 8 -43.81 -8.45 1.82
N PRO A 9 -43.86 -7.29 1.15
CA PRO A 9 -42.73 -6.36 1.10
C PRO A 9 -42.49 -5.77 2.48
N ARG A 10 -41.27 -5.95 3.02
CA ARG A 10 -40.85 -5.34 4.29
C ARG A 10 -41.04 -3.82 4.28
N ASP A 11 -41.57 -3.29 5.38
CA ASP A 11 -41.79 -1.86 5.64
C ASP A 11 -40.47 -1.07 5.48
N PRO A 12 -40.46 0.09 4.80
CA PRO A 12 -39.30 1.01 4.76
C PRO A 12 -38.71 1.37 6.13
N SER A 13 -39.50 1.29 7.21
CA SER A 13 -39.08 1.52 8.60
C SER A 13 -38.18 0.41 9.17
N ASP A 14 -38.10 -0.73 8.48
CA ASP A 14 -37.36 -1.95 8.86
C ASP A 14 -35.93 -1.97 8.27
N ARG A 15 -35.47 -0.85 7.72
CA ARG A 15 -34.09 -0.68 7.22
C ARG A 15 -33.20 -0.17 8.36
N PRO A 16 -31.98 -0.72 8.56
CA PRO A 16 -31.02 -0.14 9.50
C PRO A 16 -30.78 1.34 9.17
N ALA A 17 -30.65 2.16 10.21
CA ALA A 17 -30.56 3.61 10.12
C ALA A 17 -29.51 4.04 9.07
N ARG A 18 -29.91 4.86 8.10
CA ARG A 18 -29.02 5.33 7.02
C ARG A 18 -28.13 6.46 7.52
N LEU A 19 -26.85 6.15 7.71
CA LEU A 19 -25.82 7.11 8.12
C LEU A 19 -25.54 8.16 7.03
N ALA A 20 -25.37 9.42 7.45
CA ALA A 20 -24.69 10.43 6.64
C ALA A 20 -23.18 10.16 6.64
N VAL A 21 -22.57 10.03 5.45
CA VAL A 21 -21.17 9.63 5.27
C VAL A 21 -20.34 10.82 4.80
N GLY A 22 -19.28 11.10 5.54
CA GLY A 22 -18.28 12.11 5.23
C GLY A 22 -16.96 11.46 4.84
N VAL A 23 -16.21 12.07 3.92
CA VAL A 23 -14.87 11.60 3.53
C VAL A 23 -13.84 12.70 3.73
N VAL A 24 -12.85 12.46 4.60
CA VAL A 24 -11.66 13.30 4.72
C VAL A 24 -10.51 12.61 3.99
N GLY A 25 -10.12 13.18 2.85
CA GLY A 25 -9.08 12.64 1.97
C GLY A 25 -9.67 11.93 0.75
N ALA A 26 -9.95 12.68 -0.32
CA ALA A 26 -10.42 12.15 -1.61
C ALA A 26 -9.32 11.43 -2.44
N GLY A 27 -8.49 10.62 -1.77
CA GLY A 27 -7.52 9.69 -2.34
C GLY A 27 -8.18 8.55 -3.10
N ARG A 28 -7.46 7.44 -3.34
CA ARG A 28 -8.02 6.30 -4.08
C ARG A 28 -9.09 5.53 -3.28
N VAL A 29 -8.97 5.52 -1.95
CA VAL A 29 -9.80 4.71 -1.04
C VAL A 29 -11.12 5.40 -0.69
N GLY A 30 -11.07 6.63 -0.17
CA GLY A 30 -12.24 7.34 0.39
C GLY A 30 -13.46 7.37 -0.54
N PRO A 31 -13.34 7.88 -1.78
CA PRO A 31 -14.46 7.92 -2.72
C PRO A 31 -15.00 6.52 -3.08
N ALA A 32 -14.15 5.49 -3.14
CA ALA A 32 -14.58 4.12 -3.42
C ALA A 32 -15.42 3.54 -2.26
N LEU A 33 -14.95 3.70 -1.02
CA LEU A 33 -15.71 3.27 0.17
C LEU A 33 -17.01 4.05 0.34
N ALA A 34 -17.01 5.36 0.15
CA ALA A 34 -18.23 6.16 0.19
C ALA A 34 -19.25 5.73 -0.87
N ARG A 35 -18.79 5.31 -2.06
CA ARG A 35 -19.66 4.74 -3.09
C ARG A 35 -20.19 3.36 -2.74
N ALA A 36 -19.39 2.49 -2.13
CA ALA A 36 -19.86 1.20 -1.62
C ALA A 36 -20.95 1.39 -0.54
N LEU A 37 -20.71 2.30 0.43
CA LEU A 37 -21.72 2.67 1.44
C LEU A 37 -22.97 3.30 0.81
N GLN A 38 -22.82 4.09 -0.26
CA GLN A 38 -23.96 4.61 -1.00
C GLN A 38 -24.79 3.49 -1.64
N GLN A 39 -24.15 2.47 -2.22
CA GLN A 39 -24.83 1.30 -2.77
C GLN A 39 -25.55 0.47 -1.69
N ALA A 40 -25.03 0.43 -0.47
CA ALA A 40 -25.69 -0.15 0.70
C ALA A 40 -26.86 0.68 1.24
N GLY A 41 -26.99 1.93 0.77
CA GLY A 41 -28.09 2.85 1.08
C GLY A 41 -27.75 3.96 2.08
N HIS A 42 -26.50 4.09 2.51
CA HIS A 42 -26.03 5.26 3.25
C HIS A 42 -25.93 6.49 2.33
N ARG A 43 -25.74 7.67 2.91
CA ARG A 43 -25.78 8.93 2.15
C ARG A 43 -24.46 9.68 2.27
N PRO A 44 -23.58 9.64 1.25
CA PRO A 44 -22.46 10.57 1.17
C PRO A 44 -22.96 12.02 1.17
N VAL A 45 -22.47 12.85 2.10
CA VAL A 45 -22.93 14.24 2.30
C VAL A 45 -21.83 15.29 2.14
N ALA A 46 -20.57 14.91 2.31
CA ALA A 46 -19.45 15.84 2.24
C ALA A 46 -18.14 15.09 1.94
N VAL A 47 -17.26 15.69 1.14
CA VAL A 47 -15.93 15.15 0.85
C VAL A 47 -14.88 16.26 0.90
N SER A 48 -13.72 15.96 1.47
CA SER A 48 -12.57 16.86 1.51
C SER A 48 -11.40 16.28 0.71
N GLY A 49 -10.73 17.14 -0.08
CA GLY A 49 -9.58 16.77 -0.88
C GLY A 49 -8.76 18.00 -1.27
N VAL A 50 -7.45 17.95 -1.00
CA VAL A 50 -6.57 19.12 -1.19
C VAL A 50 -6.00 19.22 -2.60
N SER A 51 -5.56 18.11 -3.19
CA SER A 51 -4.91 18.12 -4.51
C SER A 51 -5.89 18.06 -5.67
N ASP A 52 -5.49 18.57 -6.82
CA ASP A 52 -6.29 18.52 -8.06
C ASP A 52 -6.69 17.09 -8.45
N ALA A 53 -5.77 16.13 -8.26
CA ALA A 53 -6.06 14.72 -8.52
C ALA A 53 -7.18 14.20 -7.61
N SER A 54 -7.18 14.58 -6.33
CA SER A 54 -8.22 14.23 -5.36
C SER A 54 -9.54 14.92 -5.66
N ARG A 55 -9.53 16.21 -6.01
CA ARG A 55 -10.73 16.98 -6.42
C ARG A 55 -11.39 16.37 -7.67
N ARG A 56 -10.59 16.10 -8.71
CA ARG A 56 -11.08 15.43 -9.93
C ARG A 56 -11.64 14.04 -9.66
N ARG A 57 -11.03 13.29 -8.73
CA ARG A 57 -11.53 11.96 -8.36
C ARG A 57 -12.85 12.07 -7.61
N ALA A 58 -12.97 12.98 -6.64
CA ALA A 58 -14.23 13.25 -5.95
C ALA A 58 -15.35 13.61 -6.92
N ALA A 59 -15.10 14.55 -7.85
CA ALA A 59 -16.10 14.95 -8.85
C ALA A 59 -16.58 13.79 -9.74
N ARG A 60 -15.69 12.85 -10.11
CA ARG A 60 -16.07 11.68 -10.90
C ARG A 60 -16.80 10.61 -10.09
N MET A 61 -16.30 10.34 -8.88
CA MET A 61 -16.75 9.22 -8.06
C MET A 61 -17.98 9.57 -7.23
N LEU A 62 -18.15 10.84 -6.88
CA LEU A 62 -19.17 11.38 -5.99
C LEU A 62 -19.72 12.71 -6.56
N PRO A 63 -20.32 12.70 -7.77
CA PRO A 63 -20.67 13.93 -8.49
C PRO A 63 -21.64 14.87 -7.75
N ASP A 64 -22.52 14.30 -6.91
CA ASP A 64 -23.54 15.06 -6.16
C ASP A 64 -23.11 15.41 -4.73
N VAL A 65 -21.85 15.14 -4.35
CA VAL A 65 -21.35 15.35 -2.99
C VAL A 65 -20.47 16.61 -2.97
N PRO A 66 -20.77 17.60 -2.13
CA PRO A 66 -20.01 18.84 -2.10
C PRO A 66 -18.56 18.62 -1.60
N LEU A 67 -17.63 19.32 -2.25
CA LEU A 67 -16.25 19.45 -1.78
C LEU A 67 -16.16 20.55 -0.72
N VAL A 68 -15.78 20.18 0.49
CA VAL A 68 -15.73 21.09 1.65
C VAL A 68 -14.44 20.92 2.46
N PRO A 69 -14.07 21.90 3.31
CA PRO A 69 -13.03 21.73 4.32
C PRO A 69 -13.31 20.55 5.26
N ALA A 70 -12.26 19.99 5.88
CA ALA A 70 -12.37 18.76 6.66
C ALA A 70 -13.29 18.92 7.88
N GLU A 71 -13.24 20.07 8.55
CA GLU A 71 -14.11 20.43 9.66
C GLU A 71 -15.60 20.38 9.29
N GLN A 72 -15.96 20.88 8.10
CA GLN A 72 -17.35 20.83 7.60
C GLN A 72 -17.79 19.41 7.27
N VAL A 73 -16.87 18.51 6.89
CA VAL A 73 -17.19 17.08 6.73
C VAL A 73 -17.68 16.51 8.07
N LEU A 74 -17.00 16.84 9.17
CA LEU A 74 -17.35 16.35 10.50
C LEU A 74 -18.69 16.92 11.00
N GLU A 75 -19.01 18.17 10.68
CA GLU A 75 -20.28 18.80 11.08
C GLU A 75 -21.51 18.12 10.47
N HIS A 76 -21.38 17.57 9.26
CA HIS A 76 -22.51 17.06 8.48
C HIS A 76 -22.67 15.53 8.50
N ALA A 77 -21.66 14.77 8.91
CA ALA A 77 -21.64 13.31 8.76
C ALA A 77 -21.77 12.58 10.10
N ASP A 78 -22.52 11.46 10.11
CA ASP A 78 -22.61 10.55 11.26
C ASP A 78 -21.46 9.53 11.26
N LEU A 79 -20.97 9.20 10.06
CA LEU A 79 -19.83 8.33 9.79
C LEU A 79 -18.79 9.11 8.97
N VAL A 80 -17.58 9.28 9.49
CA VAL A 80 -16.49 9.98 8.81
C VAL A 80 -15.37 8.99 8.46
N LEU A 81 -15.01 8.93 7.18
CA LEU A 81 -13.89 8.15 6.67
C LEU A 81 -12.64 9.04 6.58
N LEU A 82 -11.63 8.71 7.38
CA LEU A 82 -10.29 9.30 7.32
C LEU A 82 -9.40 8.45 6.41
N THR A 83 -9.27 8.86 5.15
CA THR A 83 -8.53 8.12 4.12
C THR A 83 -7.35 8.93 3.60
N VAL A 84 -6.46 9.27 4.52
CA VAL A 84 -5.21 10.01 4.30
C VAL A 84 -3.99 9.07 4.39
N PRO A 85 -2.80 9.50 3.92
CA PRO A 85 -1.57 8.72 4.15
C PRO A 85 -1.34 8.43 5.63
N ASP A 86 -0.78 7.25 5.93
CA ASP A 86 -0.53 6.79 7.30
C ASP A 86 0.22 7.83 8.14
N ASP A 87 1.29 8.41 7.61
CA ASP A 87 2.12 9.38 8.34
C ASP A 87 1.40 10.72 8.63
N ALA A 88 0.32 11.02 7.90
CA ALA A 88 -0.49 12.22 8.12
C ALA A 88 -1.65 11.98 9.10
N LEU A 89 -2.01 10.72 9.36
CA LEU A 89 -3.20 10.39 10.16
C LEU A 89 -3.12 10.91 11.61
N PRO A 90 -2.02 10.75 12.37
CA PRO A 90 -1.96 11.21 13.76
C PRO A 90 -2.17 12.73 13.88
N ALA A 91 -1.42 13.52 13.10
CA ALA A 91 -1.51 14.98 13.12
C ALA A 91 -2.88 15.49 12.63
N LEU A 92 -3.48 14.82 11.64
CA LEU A 92 -4.83 15.13 11.19
C LEU A 92 -5.85 14.94 12.33
N VAL A 93 -5.79 13.81 13.04
CA VAL A 93 -6.74 13.50 14.11
C VAL A 93 -6.58 14.48 15.28
N GLU A 94 -5.35 14.83 15.65
CA GLU A 94 -5.07 15.85 16.66
C GLU A 94 -5.67 17.21 16.25
N GLY A 95 -5.37 17.68 15.03
CA GLY A 95 -5.91 18.94 14.53
C GLY A 95 -7.44 18.96 14.46
N LEU A 96 -8.07 17.87 13.99
CA LEU A 96 -9.52 17.74 13.97
C LEU A 96 -10.14 17.79 15.38
N ALA A 97 -9.51 17.16 16.37
CA ALA A 97 -9.98 17.22 17.76
C ALA A 97 -9.89 18.65 18.34
N GLU A 98 -8.83 19.39 18.00
CA GLU A 98 -8.64 20.78 18.44
C GLU A 98 -9.67 21.75 17.85
N THR A 99 -10.21 21.46 16.66
CA THR A 99 -11.28 22.28 16.06
C THR A 99 -12.59 22.26 16.84
N GLY A 100 -12.82 21.23 17.66
CA GLY A 100 -14.10 20.98 18.33
C GLY A 100 -15.24 20.55 17.39
N ALA A 101 -14.96 20.27 16.10
CA ALA A 101 -15.97 19.85 15.13
C ALA A 101 -16.46 18.40 15.32
N ILE A 102 -15.77 17.60 16.13
CA ILE A 102 -16.13 16.21 16.43
C ILE A 102 -17.38 16.16 17.30
N ARG A 103 -18.39 15.41 16.85
CA ARG A 103 -19.67 15.27 17.55
C ARG A 103 -19.69 13.99 18.40
N PRO A 104 -20.21 14.03 19.64
CA PRO A 104 -20.39 12.82 20.43
C PRO A 104 -21.25 11.78 19.71
N GLY A 105 -20.80 10.52 19.72
CA GLY A 105 -21.47 9.40 19.03
C GLY A 105 -21.17 9.29 17.53
N GLN A 106 -20.35 10.17 16.97
CA GLN A 106 -19.92 10.11 15.57
C GLN A 106 -18.96 8.94 15.34
N LEU A 107 -19.23 8.11 14.33
CA LEU A 107 -18.33 7.03 13.93
C LEU A 107 -17.16 7.62 13.15
N LEU A 108 -15.94 7.34 13.60
CA LEU A 108 -14.72 7.80 12.95
C LEU A 108 -13.91 6.59 12.49
N VAL A 109 -13.88 6.35 11.19
CA VAL A 109 -13.19 5.24 10.56
C VAL A 109 -11.90 5.74 9.94
N HIS A 110 -10.77 5.09 10.19
CA HIS A 110 -9.62 5.19 9.28
C HIS A 110 -9.39 3.89 8.52
N THR A 111 -8.66 3.99 7.41
CA THR A 111 -8.33 2.84 6.55
C THR A 111 -6.85 2.50 6.55
N SER A 112 -6.06 2.97 7.51
CA SER A 112 -4.67 2.52 7.66
C SER A 112 -4.61 1.03 7.98
N GLY A 113 -3.74 0.29 7.31
CA GLY A 113 -3.40 -1.08 7.70
C GLY A 113 -2.47 -1.13 8.91
N ARG A 114 -1.64 -0.10 9.09
CA ARG A 114 -0.60 -0.01 10.14
C ARG A 114 -1.16 0.35 11.51
N TYR A 115 -2.11 1.27 11.57
CA TYR A 115 -2.68 1.75 12.84
C TYR A 115 -3.90 0.91 13.24
N GLY A 116 -4.07 0.72 14.54
CA GLY A 116 -5.36 0.37 15.14
C GLY A 116 -6.07 1.64 15.62
N THR A 117 -7.07 1.48 16.49
CA THR A 117 -7.92 2.57 16.95
C THR A 117 -7.25 3.57 17.89
N ALA A 118 -6.11 3.26 18.50
CA ALA A 118 -5.43 4.16 19.43
C ALA A 118 -4.99 5.48 18.78
N VAL A 119 -4.72 5.48 17.45
CA VAL A 119 -4.43 6.72 16.70
C VAL A 119 -5.61 7.70 16.72
N LEU A 120 -6.83 7.22 16.99
CA LEU A 120 -8.05 8.01 17.09
C LEU A 120 -8.36 8.48 18.52
N ASP A 121 -7.48 8.22 19.50
CA ASP A 121 -7.72 8.61 20.90
C ASP A 121 -8.00 10.10 21.13
N PRO A 122 -7.35 11.06 20.41
CA PRO A 122 -7.73 12.48 20.52
C PRO A 122 -9.21 12.72 20.18
N ALA A 123 -9.70 12.09 19.11
CA ALA A 123 -11.10 12.16 18.70
C ALA A 123 -12.03 11.40 19.67
N ARG A 124 -11.59 10.26 20.20
CA ARG A 124 -12.34 9.48 21.20
C ARG A 124 -12.59 10.29 22.46
N ARG A 125 -11.60 11.08 22.92
CA ARG A 125 -11.78 11.98 24.07
C ARG A 125 -12.82 13.08 23.83
N ALA A 126 -13.05 13.45 22.56
CA ALA A 126 -14.13 14.36 22.16
C ALA A 126 -15.49 13.65 21.96
N GLY A 127 -15.57 12.34 22.19
CA GLY A 127 -16.80 11.55 22.13
C GLY A 127 -17.03 10.78 20.82
N ALA A 128 -16.05 10.74 19.91
CA ALA A 128 -16.13 9.90 18.72
C ALA A 128 -16.06 8.39 19.06
N LEU A 129 -16.61 7.58 18.16
CA LEU A 129 -16.60 6.12 18.19
C LEU A 129 -15.55 5.61 17.18
N PRO A 130 -14.34 5.23 17.64
CA PRO A 130 -13.21 4.98 16.76
C PRO A 130 -13.26 3.58 16.14
N LEU A 131 -12.95 3.49 14.85
CA LEU A 131 -12.93 2.25 14.06
C LEU A 131 -11.72 2.22 13.12
N ALA A 132 -11.05 1.08 13.03
CA ALA A 132 -10.00 0.82 12.05
C ALA A 132 -10.48 -0.25 11.06
N LEU A 133 -10.83 0.17 9.84
CA LEU A 133 -11.38 -0.71 8.79
C LEU A 133 -10.46 -0.68 7.57
N HIS A 134 -9.58 -1.66 7.44
CA HIS A 134 -8.59 -1.71 6.37
C HIS A 134 -8.98 -2.72 5.28
N PRO A 135 -9.51 -2.29 4.12
CA PRO A 135 -9.71 -3.18 2.97
C PRO A 135 -8.36 -3.72 2.44
N ALA A 136 -8.17 -5.03 2.48
CA ALA A 136 -6.94 -5.71 2.05
C ALA A 136 -6.87 -5.86 0.52
N MET A 137 -6.88 -4.74 -0.21
CA MET A 137 -6.76 -4.69 -1.66
C MET A 137 -6.02 -3.45 -2.15
N THR A 138 -5.52 -3.50 -3.38
CA THR A 138 -4.90 -2.34 -4.05
C THR A 138 -5.96 -1.52 -4.80
N PHE A 139 -6.13 -0.26 -4.40
CA PHE A 139 -7.05 0.67 -5.04
C PHE A 139 -6.42 1.36 -6.26
N THR A 140 -7.18 1.44 -7.34
CA THR A 140 -6.84 2.19 -8.56
C THR A 140 -7.30 3.66 -8.51
N GLY A 141 -8.31 3.95 -7.69
CA GLY A 141 -9.04 5.21 -7.59
C GLY A 141 -10.16 5.35 -8.64
N THR A 142 -10.75 4.24 -9.08
CA THR A 142 -11.78 4.18 -10.13
C THR A 142 -12.99 3.34 -9.72
N GLU A 143 -14.08 3.37 -10.50
CA GLU A 143 -15.30 2.60 -10.20
C GLU A 143 -15.08 1.09 -10.09
N VAL A 144 -14.05 0.55 -10.75
CA VAL A 144 -13.67 -0.87 -10.65
C VAL A 144 -13.35 -1.25 -9.21
N ASP A 145 -12.82 -0.33 -8.40
CA ASP A 145 -12.51 -0.63 -7.00
C ASP A 145 -13.78 -0.90 -6.18
N VAL A 146 -14.90 -0.26 -6.51
CA VAL A 146 -16.18 -0.48 -5.80
C VAL A 146 -16.67 -1.92 -6.00
N GLN A 147 -16.51 -2.46 -7.22
CA GLN A 147 -16.86 -3.84 -7.50
C GLN A 147 -15.93 -4.83 -6.81
N ARG A 148 -14.64 -4.49 -6.69
CA ARG A 148 -13.62 -5.33 -6.03
C ARG A 148 -13.76 -5.39 -4.51
N LEU A 149 -14.50 -4.46 -3.90
CA LEU A 149 -14.82 -4.53 -2.47
C LEU A 149 -15.72 -5.72 -2.14
N ALA A 150 -16.52 -6.21 -3.09
CA ALA A 150 -17.31 -7.42 -2.91
C ALA A 150 -16.41 -8.63 -2.69
N GLY A 151 -16.51 -9.26 -1.52
CA GLY A 151 -15.65 -10.37 -1.10
C GLY A 151 -14.22 -9.96 -0.70
N CYS A 152 -13.93 -8.65 -0.60
CA CYS A 152 -12.64 -8.18 -0.11
C CYS A 152 -12.58 -8.36 1.42
N SER A 153 -11.52 -8.98 1.92
CA SER A 153 -11.28 -9.04 3.36
C SER A 153 -10.91 -7.67 3.93
N PHE A 154 -11.47 -7.31 5.08
CA PHE A 154 -11.13 -6.10 5.81
C PHE A 154 -10.49 -6.46 7.15
N GLY A 155 -9.31 -5.92 7.44
CA GLY A 155 -8.77 -5.94 8.80
C GLY A 155 -9.55 -5.00 9.71
N VAL A 156 -10.26 -5.54 10.69
CA VAL A 156 -11.14 -4.82 11.62
C VAL A 156 -10.50 -4.77 13.02
N THR A 157 -10.41 -3.55 13.58
CA THR A 157 -10.09 -3.31 14.98
C THR A 157 -11.03 -2.24 15.49
N ALA A 158 -11.62 -2.48 16.66
CA ALA A 158 -12.53 -1.58 17.32
C ALA A 158 -12.48 -1.83 18.83
N PRO A 159 -12.96 -0.89 19.67
CA PRO A 159 -13.42 -1.24 21.02
C PRO A 159 -14.43 -2.39 20.97
N GLU A 160 -14.43 -3.26 21.98
CA GLU A 160 -15.29 -4.46 22.02
C GLU A 160 -16.78 -4.11 21.85
N GLU A 161 -17.21 -3.00 22.46
CA GLU A 161 -18.60 -2.52 22.38
C GLU A 161 -19.01 -2.09 20.97
N LEU A 162 -18.03 -1.78 20.10
CA LEU A 162 -18.25 -1.35 18.72
C LEU A 162 -18.00 -2.46 17.69
N ARG A 163 -17.54 -3.65 18.12
CA ARG A 163 -17.15 -4.73 17.22
C ARG A 163 -18.25 -5.11 16.22
N LEU A 164 -19.46 -5.36 16.71
CA LEU A 164 -20.59 -5.74 15.83
C LEU A 164 -20.94 -4.63 14.83
N ALA A 165 -20.85 -3.37 15.23
CA ALA A 165 -21.08 -2.24 14.33
C ALA A 165 -19.97 -2.13 13.26
N ALA A 166 -18.72 -2.37 13.66
CA ALA A 166 -17.56 -2.38 12.76
C ALA A 166 -17.69 -3.49 11.70
N GLU A 167 -18.01 -4.71 12.13
CA GLU A 167 -18.21 -5.87 11.26
C GLU A 167 -19.43 -5.64 10.34
N ALA A 168 -20.53 -5.08 10.84
CA ALA A 168 -21.70 -4.75 10.05
C ALA A 168 -21.39 -3.75 8.92
N LEU A 169 -20.64 -2.68 9.20
CA LEU A 169 -20.24 -1.70 8.18
C LEU A 169 -19.41 -2.34 7.06
N VAL A 170 -18.51 -3.26 7.40
CA VAL A 170 -17.73 -4.02 6.40
C VAL A 170 -18.65 -4.87 5.52
N ILE A 171 -19.58 -5.61 6.14
CA ILE A 171 -20.53 -6.47 5.42
C ILE A 171 -21.45 -5.64 4.53
N GLU A 172 -21.91 -4.47 4.98
CA GLU A 172 -22.73 -3.54 4.19
C GLU A 172 -21.99 -3.05 2.95
N MET A 173 -20.67 -2.84 3.02
CA MET A 173 -19.82 -2.51 1.86
C MET A 173 -19.55 -3.73 0.95
N GLY A 174 -20.05 -4.91 1.29
CA GLY A 174 -19.83 -6.17 0.58
C GLY A 174 -18.52 -6.87 0.92
N GLY A 175 -17.77 -6.37 1.90
CA GLY A 175 -16.52 -6.96 2.36
C GLY A 175 -16.71 -8.08 3.38
N GLU A 176 -15.61 -8.73 3.74
CA GLU A 176 -15.55 -9.80 4.73
C GLU A 176 -14.70 -9.34 5.93
N PRO A 177 -15.26 -9.20 7.13
CA PRO A 177 -14.50 -8.71 8.28
C PRO A 177 -13.58 -9.77 8.86
N GLU A 178 -12.32 -9.40 9.07
CA GLU A 178 -11.30 -10.19 9.74
C GLU A 178 -10.79 -9.44 10.97
N TRP A 179 -10.96 -10.02 12.16
CA TRP A 179 -10.59 -9.34 13.40
C TRP A 179 -9.08 -9.34 13.61
N ILE A 180 -8.52 -8.14 13.82
CA ILE A 180 -7.09 -7.93 14.11
C ILE A 180 -6.97 -7.20 15.45
N ALA A 181 -6.23 -7.78 16.39
CA ALA A 181 -5.93 -7.10 17.65
C ALA A 181 -5.09 -5.83 17.42
N GLU A 182 -5.26 -4.82 18.26
CA GLU A 182 -4.58 -3.52 18.16
C GLU A 182 -3.05 -3.69 18.04
N GLU A 183 -2.47 -4.50 18.93
CA GLU A 183 -1.04 -4.79 18.99
C GLU A 183 -0.51 -5.57 17.79
N ASN A 184 -1.39 -6.25 17.04
CA ASN A 184 -1.03 -7.07 15.89
C ASN A 184 -1.08 -6.29 14.57
N ARG A 185 -1.58 -5.04 14.57
CA ARG A 185 -1.67 -4.20 13.37
C ARG A 185 -0.35 -4.03 12.62
N PRO A 186 0.81 -3.78 13.29
CA PRO A 186 2.09 -3.71 12.60
C PRO A 186 2.47 -5.01 11.88
N LEU A 187 2.28 -6.17 12.53
CA LEU A 187 2.56 -7.48 11.94
C LEU A 187 1.62 -7.78 10.77
N TYR A 188 0.32 -7.53 10.96
CA TYR A 188 -0.70 -7.66 9.92
C TYR A 188 -0.34 -6.83 8.67
N HIS A 189 0.02 -5.56 8.83
CA HIS A 189 0.38 -4.70 7.72
C HIS A 189 1.68 -5.15 7.04
N ALA A 190 2.69 -5.57 7.81
CA ALA A 190 3.93 -6.11 7.28
C ALA A 190 3.69 -7.37 6.43
N ALA A 191 2.80 -8.28 6.88
CA ALA A 191 2.42 -9.48 6.13
C ALA A 191 1.74 -9.14 4.80
N LEU A 192 0.83 -8.16 4.78
CA LEU A 192 0.18 -7.70 3.54
C LEU A 192 1.17 -7.02 2.59
N ALA A 193 2.08 -6.19 3.11
CA ALA A 193 3.11 -5.55 2.29
C ALA A 193 4.04 -6.60 1.65
N LEU A 194 4.41 -7.65 2.40
CA LEU A 194 5.19 -8.77 1.89
C LEU A 194 4.43 -9.54 0.79
N GLY A 195 3.15 -9.84 1.00
CA GLY A 195 2.35 -10.65 0.06
C GLY A 195 1.90 -9.90 -1.20
N ALA A 196 1.66 -8.59 -1.12
CA ALA A 196 1.12 -7.80 -2.22
C ALA A 196 2.15 -6.85 -2.84
N ASN A 197 2.80 -6.00 -2.04
CA ASN A 197 3.67 -4.96 -2.58
C ASN A 197 4.97 -5.55 -3.14
N HIS A 198 5.59 -6.48 -2.43
CA HIS A 198 6.82 -7.14 -2.92
C HIS A 198 6.56 -8.05 -4.11
N LEU A 199 5.35 -8.62 -4.23
CA LEU A 199 4.95 -9.35 -5.43
C LEU A 199 5.06 -8.47 -6.68
N VAL A 200 4.59 -7.21 -6.62
CA VAL A 200 4.72 -6.26 -7.75
C VAL A 200 6.19 -6.05 -8.12
N THR A 201 7.07 -5.86 -7.13
CA THR A 201 8.52 -5.71 -7.37
C THR A 201 9.12 -6.95 -8.05
N LEU A 202 8.80 -8.15 -7.56
CA LEU A 202 9.30 -9.42 -8.11
C LEU A 202 8.84 -9.61 -9.57
N VAL A 203 7.56 -9.34 -9.85
CA VAL A 203 6.99 -9.47 -11.20
C VAL A 203 7.61 -8.48 -12.17
N ALA A 204 7.78 -7.22 -11.75
CA ALA A 204 8.41 -6.19 -12.58
C ALA A 204 9.86 -6.57 -12.94
N GLN A 205 10.65 -7.01 -11.97
CA GLN A 205 12.03 -7.48 -12.21
C GLN A 205 12.08 -8.69 -13.15
N ALA A 206 11.15 -9.63 -13.00
CA ALA A 206 11.06 -10.78 -13.90
C ALA A 206 10.71 -10.35 -15.34
N MET A 207 9.77 -9.42 -15.51
CA MET A 207 9.42 -8.87 -16.83
C MET A 207 10.60 -8.18 -17.52
N GLU A 208 11.35 -7.36 -16.78
CA GLU A 208 12.54 -6.68 -17.29
C GLU A 208 13.62 -7.66 -17.75
N LEU A 209 13.88 -8.72 -16.96
CA LEU A 209 14.84 -9.76 -17.30
C LEU A 209 14.42 -10.58 -18.53
N LEU A 210 13.14 -10.94 -18.62
CA LEU A 210 12.61 -11.64 -19.79
C LEU A 210 12.69 -10.78 -21.05
N GLY A 211 12.41 -9.47 -20.94
CA GLY A 211 12.62 -8.52 -22.03
C GLY A 211 14.08 -8.50 -22.51
N LYS A 212 15.05 -8.47 -21.58
CA LYS A 212 16.48 -8.57 -21.91
C LYS A 212 16.87 -9.90 -22.56
N ALA A 213 16.16 -10.98 -22.25
CA ALA A 213 16.33 -12.30 -22.87
C ALA A 213 15.65 -12.40 -24.26
N GLY A 214 14.99 -11.35 -24.74
CA GLY A 214 14.34 -11.29 -26.05
C GLY A 214 12.86 -11.68 -26.06
N VAL A 215 12.21 -11.76 -24.90
CA VAL A 215 10.76 -12.02 -24.84
C VAL A 215 9.99 -10.73 -25.14
N GLU A 216 9.25 -10.73 -26.25
CA GLU A 216 8.47 -9.55 -26.70
C GLU A 216 7.26 -9.23 -25.81
N HIS A 217 6.64 -10.26 -25.21
CA HIS A 217 5.43 -10.15 -24.38
C HIS A 217 5.62 -10.86 -23.03
N PRO A 218 6.48 -10.32 -22.14
CA PRO A 218 6.80 -10.97 -20.86
C PRO A 218 5.61 -11.07 -19.92
N ASP A 219 4.66 -10.13 -19.99
CA ASP A 219 3.39 -10.15 -19.27
C ASP A 219 2.53 -11.38 -19.64
N ARG A 220 2.40 -11.66 -20.94
CA ARG A 220 1.62 -12.82 -21.44
C ARG A 220 2.28 -14.15 -21.08
N MET A 221 3.60 -14.18 -21.06
CA MET A 221 4.37 -15.36 -20.64
C MET A 221 4.23 -15.60 -19.13
N LEU A 222 4.37 -14.55 -18.32
CA LEU A 222 4.36 -14.67 -16.86
C LEU A 222 2.96 -14.87 -16.27
N GLY A 223 1.91 -14.30 -16.86
CA GLY A 223 0.55 -14.33 -16.30
C GLY A 223 0.09 -15.72 -15.86
N PRO A 224 0.05 -16.73 -16.76
CA PRO A 224 -0.35 -18.09 -16.40
C PRO A 224 0.58 -18.77 -15.39
N LEU A 225 1.89 -18.54 -15.49
CA LEU A 225 2.89 -19.12 -14.59
C LEU A 225 2.73 -18.58 -13.16
N LEU A 226 2.60 -17.26 -13.02
CA LEU A 226 2.43 -16.60 -11.73
C LEU A 226 1.07 -16.90 -11.10
N GLY A 227 0.00 -17.00 -11.91
CA GLY A 227 -1.31 -17.42 -11.43
C GLY A 227 -1.27 -18.82 -10.81
N ALA A 228 -0.68 -19.79 -11.51
CA ALA A 228 -0.54 -21.15 -10.99
C ALA A 228 0.36 -21.21 -9.74
N ALA A 229 1.44 -20.43 -9.71
CA ALA A 229 2.34 -20.35 -8.54
C ALA A 229 1.62 -19.78 -7.31
N LEU A 230 0.86 -18.68 -7.49
CA LEU A 230 0.07 -18.06 -6.43
C LEU A 230 -1.01 -19.03 -5.91
N ASP A 231 -1.77 -19.65 -6.80
CA ASP A 231 -2.82 -20.60 -6.43
C ASP A 231 -2.27 -21.78 -5.62
N ASN A 232 -1.12 -22.31 -6.02
CA ASN A 232 -0.49 -23.42 -5.31
C ASN A 232 0.05 -22.99 -3.93
N ALA A 233 0.65 -21.80 -3.84
CA ALA A 233 1.15 -21.24 -2.59
C ALA A 233 0.00 -20.99 -1.59
N LEU A 234 -1.12 -20.42 -2.04
CA LEU A 234 -2.30 -20.17 -1.20
C LEU A 234 -2.93 -21.49 -0.70
N ARG A 235 -2.94 -22.53 -1.53
CA ARG A 235 -3.56 -23.83 -1.19
C ARG A 235 -2.68 -24.70 -0.30
N SER A 236 -1.36 -24.68 -0.53
CA SER A 236 -0.45 -25.73 -0.04
C SER A 236 0.74 -25.19 0.76
N GLY A 237 0.87 -23.86 0.88
CA GLY A 237 1.97 -23.21 1.58
C GLY A 237 3.33 -23.67 1.06
N ASP A 238 4.24 -24.00 1.97
CA ASP A 238 5.62 -24.39 1.61
C ASP A 238 5.73 -25.67 0.79
N SER A 239 4.73 -26.56 0.84
CA SER A 239 4.73 -27.75 -0.02
C SER A 239 4.63 -27.42 -1.52
N ALA A 240 4.24 -26.18 -1.87
CA ALA A 240 4.27 -25.67 -3.23
C ALA A 240 5.65 -25.16 -3.69
N LEU A 241 6.65 -25.11 -2.80
CA LEU A 241 8.00 -24.70 -3.16
C LEU A 241 8.58 -25.67 -4.20
N THR A 242 8.98 -25.12 -5.34
CA THR A 242 9.60 -25.86 -6.44
C THR A 242 10.83 -25.10 -6.93
N GLY A 243 11.45 -25.60 -8.00
CA GLY A 243 12.60 -24.96 -8.62
C GLY A 243 13.94 -25.36 -8.01
N PRO A 244 15.04 -24.74 -8.48
CA PRO A 244 16.38 -25.21 -8.20
C PRO A 244 16.77 -25.09 -6.72
N VAL A 245 16.28 -24.07 -6.01
CA VAL A 245 16.57 -23.89 -4.58
C VAL A 245 15.94 -25.01 -3.75
N ALA A 246 14.64 -25.29 -3.95
CA ALA A 246 13.94 -26.33 -3.20
C ALA A 246 14.51 -27.74 -3.46
N ARG A 247 15.08 -27.98 -4.64
CA ARG A 247 15.74 -29.25 -4.99
C ARG A 247 17.22 -29.33 -4.59
N GLY A 248 17.84 -28.22 -4.20
CA GLY A 248 19.27 -28.18 -3.91
C GLY A 248 20.17 -28.15 -5.15
N ASP A 249 19.65 -27.67 -6.29
CA ASP A 249 20.37 -27.60 -7.57
C ASP A 249 21.39 -26.43 -7.56
N ALA A 250 22.47 -26.57 -6.78
CA ALA A 250 23.48 -25.52 -6.56
C ALA A 250 24.09 -24.99 -7.87
N GLY A 251 24.34 -25.88 -8.85
CA GLY A 251 24.86 -25.50 -10.16
C GLY A 251 23.93 -24.59 -10.97
N THR A 252 22.62 -24.83 -10.91
CA THR A 252 21.62 -23.95 -11.55
C THR A 252 21.59 -22.59 -10.86
N VAL A 253 21.64 -22.56 -9.52
CA VAL A 253 21.67 -21.30 -8.76
C VAL A 253 22.93 -20.48 -9.06
N ALA A 254 24.09 -21.13 -9.18
CA ALA A 254 25.33 -20.46 -9.56
C ALA A 254 25.25 -19.86 -10.97
N ALA A 255 24.68 -20.59 -11.93
CA ALA A 255 24.48 -20.09 -13.30
C ALA A 255 23.53 -18.87 -13.33
N HIS A 256 22.42 -18.91 -12.60
CA HIS A 256 21.52 -17.77 -12.47
C HIS A 256 22.23 -16.53 -11.94
N LEU A 257 23.05 -16.69 -10.89
CA LEU A 257 23.81 -15.57 -10.29
C LEU A 257 24.82 -14.97 -11.27
N ALA A 258 25.47 -15.79 -12.10
CA ALA A 258 26.36 -15.30 -13.15
C ALA A 258 25.62 -14.43 -14.18
N GLU A 259 24.46 -14.89 -14.65
CA GLU A 259 23.63 -14.13 -15.60
C GLU A 259 23.08 -12.85 -14.99
N LEU A 260 22.59 -12.90 -13.75
CA LEU A 260 22.09 -11.72 -13.05
C LEU A 260 23.19 -10.68 -12.84
N ARG A 261 24.41 -11.07 -12.47
CA ARG A 261 25.53 -10.13 -12.35
C ARG A 261 25.85 -9.44 -13.68
N ARG A 262 25.77 -10.18 -14.79
CA ARG A 262 26.04 -9.66 -16.13
C ARG A 262 24.96 -8.72 -16.64
N HIS A 263 23.69 -9.04 -16.40
CA HIS A 263 22.56 -8.39 -17.07
C HIS A 263 21.69 -7.51 -16.15
N ALA A 264 21.73 -7.73 -14.84
CA ALA A 264 20.94 -7.02 -13.84
C ALA A 264 21.59 -7.06 -12.44
N PRO A 265 22.78 -6.44 -12.26
CA PRO A 265 23.52 -6.52 -11.00
C PRO A 265 22.71 -6.02 -9.79
N ALA A 266 21.82 -5.05 -9.99
CA ALA A 266 20.92 -4.54 -8.95
C ALA A 266 19.89 -5.58 -8.44
N ALA A 267 19.60 -6.65 -9.21
CA ALA A 267 18.67 -7.70 -8.81
C ALA A 267 19.32 -8.79 -7.94
N VAL A 268 20.66 -8.86 -7.92
CA VAL A 268 21.41 -9.91 -7.20
C VAL A 268 21.10 -9.94 -5.69
N PRO A 269 21.08 -8.80 -4.95
CA PRO A 269 20.77 -8.83 -3.52
C PRO A 269 19.39 -9.40 -3.22
N GLY A 270 18.37 -9.03 -4.02
CA GLY A 270 17.01 -9.55 -3.89
C GLY A 270 16.92 -11.04 -4.18
N TYR A 271 17.57 -11.51 -5.25
CA TYR A 271 17.64 -12.94 -5.59
C TYR A 271 18.29 -13.75 -4.46
N LEU A 272 19.43 -13.29 -3.91
CA LEU A 272 20.12 -13.97 -2.81
C LEU A 272 19.26 -14.04 -1.55
N ALA A 273 18.62 -12.92 -1.17
CA ALA A 273 17.75 -12.88 0.01
C ALA A 273 16.58 -13.86 -0.12
N MET A 274 15.92 -13.90 -1.28
CA MET A 274 14.80 -14.82 -1.53
C MET A 274 15.25 -16.28 -1.64
N ALA A 275 16.39 -16.55 -2.28
CA ALA A 275 16.93 -17.90 -2.39
C ALA A 275 17.32 -18.47 -1.03
N ARG A 276 17.95 -17.67 -0.15
CA ARG A 276 18.25 -18.08 1.23
C ARG A 276 16.99 -18.37 2.03
N THR A 277 16.04 -17.43 2.01
CA THR A 277 14.74 -17.61 2.70
C THR A 277 14.01 -18.86 2.20
N THR A 278 14.07 -19.14 0.90
CA THR A 278 13.47 -20.35 0.31
C THR A 278 14.20 -21.62 0.75
N ALA A 279 15.54 -21.61 0.80
CA ALA A 279 16.32 -22.73 1.30
C ALA A 279 16.01 -23.04 2.78
N ASP A 280 15.92 -22.01 3.62
CA ASP A 280 15.58 -22.14 5.04
C ASP A 280 14.20 -22.77 5.22
N ARG A 281 13.19 -22.31 4.47
CA ARG A 281 11.83 -22.88 4.49
C ARG A 281 11.80 -24.31 3.95
N ALA A 282 12.51 -24.59 2.87
CA ALA A 282 12.58 -25.94 2.30
C ALA A 282 13.23 -26.92 3.27
N LEU A 283 14.27 -26.50 4.01
CA LEU A 283 14.89 -27.27 5.08
C LEU A 283 13.94 -27.51 6.24
N SER A 284 13.28 -26.47 6.75
CA SER A 284 12.39 -26.58 7.90
C SER A 284 11.18 -27.49 7.64
N HIS A 285 10.76 -27.60 6.36
CA HIS A 285 9.65 -28.44 5.92
C HIS A 285 10.09 -29.79 5.30
N GLY A 286 11.38 -30.13 5.36
CA GLY A 286 11.90 -31.42 4.89
C GLY A 286 11.85 -31.64 3.37
N LEU A 287 11.70 -30.55 2.59
CA LEU A 287 11.71 -30.57 1.12
C LEU A 287 13.14 -30.60 0.57
N LEU A 288 14.07 -29.96 1.28
CA LEU A 288 15.50 -29.94 0.96
C LEU A 288 16.26 -30.82 1.95
N LYS A 289 17.06 -31.75 1.43
CA LYS A 289 17.95 -32.58 2.25
C LYS A 289 19.15 -31.77 2.72
N ALA A 290 19.61 -32.00 3.95
CA ALA A 290 20.71 -31.26 4.56
C ALA A 290 22.00 -31.32 3.73
N GLU A 291 22.29 -32.46 3.10
CA GLU A 291 23.51 -32.64 2.29
C GLU A 291 23.49 -31.76 1.04
N LEU A 292 22.32 -31.58 0.42
CA LEU A 292 22.16 -30.73 -0.77
C LEU A 292 22.10 -29.24 -0.40
N ALA A 293 21.73 -28.93 0.84
CA ALA A 293 21.69 -27.57 1.33
C ALA A 293 23.08 -26.98 1.53
N GLU A 294 24.09 -27.77 1.89
CA GLU A 294 25.45 -27.27 2.09
C GLU A 294 26.04 -26.70 0.78
N ASP A 295 25.95 -27.46 -0.31
CA ASP A 295 26.41 -27.02 -1.64
C ASP A 295 25.64 -25.78 -2.13
N LEU A 296 24.33 -25.77 -1.90
CA LEU A 296 23.46 -24.65 -2.26
C LEU A 296 23.81 -23.39 -1.46
N LEU A 297 23.98 -23.50 -0.14
CA LEU A 297 24.37 -22.40 0.73
C LEU A 297 25.78 -21.92 0.38
N GLY A 298 26.69 -22.82 0.02
CA GLY A 298 28.01 -22.49 -0.53
C GLY A 298 27.91 -21.64 -1.79
N ALA A 299 27.05 -22.01 -2.74
CA ALA A 299 26.79 -21.22 -3.95
C ALA A 299 26.14 -19.85 -3.64
N LEU A 300 25.36 -19.74 -2.57
CA LEU A 300 24.76 -18.48 -2.11
C LEU A 300 25.72 -17.62 -1.27
N ALA A 301 26.78 -18.21 -0.70
CA ALA A 301 27.74 -17.55 0.19
C ALA A 301 29.04 -17.14 -0.51
N GLY A 302 29.60 -18.00 -1.38
CA GLY A 302 30.82 -17.72 -2.16
C GLY A 302 30.70 -16.47 -3.04
N THR A 303 29.48 -16.01 -3.27
CA THR A 303 29.15 -14.80 -4.03
C THR A 303 29.24 -13.49 -3.22
N GLU A 304 29.24 -13.54 -1.88
CA GLU A 304 29.50 -12.35 -1.04
C GLU A 304 30.99 -12.04 -0.92
N THR A 305 31.84 -13.05 -0.90
CA THR A 305 33.30 -12.90 -0.82
C THR A 305 33.88 -12.28 -2.09
N GLU A 306 33.39 -12.68 -3.28
CA GLU A 306 33.79 -12.07 -4.56
C GLU A 306 33.38 -10.59 -4.66
N ALA A 307 32.22 -10.21 -4.13
CA ALA A 307 31.76 -8.83 -4.12
C ALA A 307 32.59 -7.93 -3.21
N ARG A 308 33.05 -8.44 -2.05
CA ARG A 308 33.94 -7.70 -1.12
C ARG A 308 35.38 -7.57 -1.66
N LEU A 309 35.90 -8.61 -2.31
CA LEU A 309 37.24 -8.58 -2.92
C LEU A 309 37.33 -7.67 -4.16
N GLY A 310 36.22 -7.49 -4.90
CA GLY A 310 36.13 -6.55 -6.02
C GLY A 310 36.07 -5.08 -5.60
N THR A 311 35.60 -4.78 -4.38
CA THR A 311 35.61 -3.41 -3.83
C THR A 311 36.93 -3.01 -3.18
N GLU A 312 37.74 -3.97 -2.70
CA GLU A 312 39.06 -3.69 -2.11
C GLU A 312 40.19 -3.54 -3.13
N THR A 313 40.00 -3.99 -4.37
CA THR A 313 41.03 -3.92 -5.43
C THR A 313 41.15 -2.55 -6.09
N ASP A 314 40.20 -1.63 -5.85
CA ASP A 314 40.21 -0.27 -6.42
C ASP A 314 40.82 0.79 -5.48
N ALA A 315 41.34 0.38 -4.32
CA ALA A 315 41.99 1.26 -3.36
C ALA A 315 43.47 0.88 -3.15
N ARG A 316 44.34 1.34 -4.05
CA ARG A 316 45.76 1.62 -3.69
C ARG A 316 46.16 3.04 -4.11
N PRO A 317 47.02 3.72 -3.32
CA PRO A 317 47.17 5.15 -3.38
C PRO A 317 48.28 5.57 -4.34
N GLY A 318 47.96 6.48 -5.26
CA GLY A 318 48.95 7.16 -6.09
C GLY A 318 49.68 8.23 -5.28
N ALA A 319 50.99 8.03 -5.08
CA ALA A 319 51.90 9.04 -4.55
C ALA A 319 52.14 10.15 -5.60
N GLY A 320 51.95 11.41 -5.21
CA GLY A 320 52.34 12.61 -5.96
C GLY A 320 52.93 13.65 -5.02
N PRO A 321 53.93 14.45 -5.45
CA PRO A 321 54.91 15.06 -4.56
C PRO A 321 54.44 16.37 -3.91
N ALA A 322 55.03 16.66 -2.75
CA ALA A 322 54.76 17.82 -1.91
C ALA A 322 55.20 19.17 -2.51
N PRO A 323 54.53 20.28 -2.14
CA PRO A 323 55.17 21.59 -2.04
C PRO A 323 55.16 22.12 -0.60
N GLY A 324 56.31 22.65 -0.17
CA GLY A 324 56.49 23.41 1.08
C GLY A 324 56.04 24.89 0.96
N PRO A 325 56.25 25.74 1.99
CA PRO A 325 55.13 26.19 2.80
C PRO A 325 54.82 27.72 2.78
N ARG A 326 53.52 27.99 2.99
CA ARG A 326 52.81 29.06 3.76
C ARG A 326 53.40 30.47 3.92
N THR A 327 52.56 31.47 3.65
CA THR A 327 52.29 32.67 4.49
C THR A 327 50.86 33.22 4.19
N GLY A 328 50.02 33.46 5.20
CA GLY A 328 48.66 34.09 5.10
C GLY A 328 48.70 35.64 5.14
N PRO A 329 47.66 36.39 5.60
CA PRO A 329 46.24 36.06 5.90
C PRO A 329 45.17 36.98 5.19
N ASP A 330 43.88 36.59 5.28
CA ASP A 330 42.54 37.29 5.31
C ASP A 330 42.35 38.78 4.92
N PRO A 331 41.10 39.33 4.75
CA PRO A 331 39.74 38.78 4.49
C PRO A 331 38.89 39.64 3.48
N ASP A 332 37.58 39.32 3.38
CA ASP A 332 36.42 40.15 2.98
C ASP A 332 36.26 40.69 1.54
N LEU A 333 35.12 40.34 0.88
CA LEU A 333 34.03 41.28 0.54
C LEU A 333 32.92 40.63 -0.30
N ASP A 334 31.72 41.12 -0.04
CA ASP A 334 30.35 40.73 -0.40
C ASP A 334 29.93 40.90 -1.89
N PRO A 335 28.68 40.51 -2.27
CA PRO A 335 28.25 40.18 -3.63
C PRO A 335 27.46 41.30 -4.31
N GLU A 336 27.19 41.18 -5.62
CA GLU A 336 26.07 41.87 -6.27
C GLU A 336 25.77 41.26 -7.66
N THR A 337 24.51 40.95 -7.93
CA THR A 337 23.82 41.23 -9.21
C THR A 337 22.34 40.88 -9.10
N GLU A 338 21.52 41.91 -8.84
CA GLU A 338 20.15 42.03 -9.33
C GLU A 338 20.16 42.31 -10.84
N THR A 339 19.13 41.89 -11.57
CA THR A 339 18.20 42.81 -12.25
C THR A 339 17.09 42.04 -12.97
N ASP A 340 15.86 42.36 -12.59
CA ASP A 340 14.63 42.22 -13.36
C ASP A 340 14.67 43.07 -14.63
N ASP A 341 13.90 42.69 -15.66
CA ASP A 341 12.98 43.64 -16.29
C ASP A 341 11.81 42.92 -16.96
N ASP A 342 10.63 43.45 -16.67
CA ASP A 342 9.32 43.15 -17.23
C ASP A 342 9.22 43.69 -18.67
N THR A 343 8.34 43.12 -19.50
CA THR A 343 7.13 43.83 -19.96
C THR A 343 6.29 43.04 -20.95
N GLU A 344 5.01 43.12 -20.63
CA GLU A 344 3.77 42.64 -21.25
C GLU A 344 3.48 43.29 -22.62
N THR A 345 2.84 42.55 -23.54
CA THR A 345 1.73 43.06 -24.39
C THR A 345 1.11 41.95 -25.24
N ASP A 346 -0.16 41.68 -24.97
CA ASP A 346 -1.13 41.02 -25.86
C ASP A 346 -1.56 42.00 -26.98
N PRO A 347 -2.08 41.57 -28.15
CA PRO A 347 -3.51 41.20 -28.18
C PRO A 347 -3.95 40.13 -29.23
N GLU A 348 -5.16 39.62 -28.93
CA GLU A 348 -6.22 38.99 -29.73
C GLU A 348 -6.13 38.98 -31.28
N GLY A 349 -6.64 37.89 -31.89
CA GLY A 349 -7.28 37.96 -33.21
C GLY A 349 -7.31 36.69 -34.06
N ASP A 350 -8.38 35.89 -33.88
CA ASP A 350 -9.19 35.10 -34.86
C ASP A 350 -8.59 34.60 -36.20
N GLY A 351 -8.87 33.33 -36.55
CA GLY A 351 -8.89 32.90 -37.95
C GLY A 351 -8.62 31.42 -38.28
N ARG A 352 -9.69 30.62 -38.26
CA ARG A 352 -9.93 29.31 -38.95
C ARG A 352 -9.40 28.01 -38.35
#